data_AF-A0A3A4V114-F1
#
_entry.id   AF-A0A3A4V114-F1
#
_cell.length_a   1.000
_cell.length_b   1.000
_cell.length_c   1.000
_cell.angle_alpha   90.00
_cell.angle_beta   90.00
_cell.angle_gamma   90.00
#
_symmetry.space_group_name_H-M   'P 1'
#
loop_
_entity.id
_entity.type
_entity.pdbx_description
1 polymer ?
#
loop_
_entity_poly.entity_id
_entity_poly.type
_entity_poly.pdbx_seq_one_letter_code
_entity_poly.pdbx_strand_id
1 'polypeptide(L)'
;MFKLWSENNRKATEALKPDLEMRSLGECDTEERIIILKHFINKGWFSDDNSQHYVDKAVQKFSDANKASNFCPENLKHGGPHYSSYSNFLENCCKEYTHKDFRNIFLTMSKDIVYELLSYYVNELNNSDYYKHRDRFRNCFNDISDQFLLDIIMIEDQFIPRQEEKIIKEIYEPTLAILGDEKWEPVNRDLTDAFFEYRKNTPQGYSGCVTNVNTAVQAFLQIIVDGKIGGSDGIKSIIQKGTENGKLPTDKFTTEIFKNIETILMRERGKSGNAHPKQDYADEKSARMMLNLAMVFMQHCIQK
;
A
#
# COMPACT_ATOMS: atom_id res chain seq x y z
N MET A 1 -0.62 -22.11 -31.65
CA MET A 1 -0.48 -21.48 -30.33
C MET A 1 -1.63 -20.49 -30.19
N PHE A 2 -2.49 -20.67 -29.19
CA PHE A 2 -3.64 -19.80 -28.96
C PHE A 2 -3.13 -18.48 -28.37
N LYS A 3 -3.56 -17.34 -28.92
CA LYS A 3 -3.15 -16.03 -28.42
C LYS A 3 -4.04 -15.63 -27.24
N LEU A 4 -3.44 -15.17 -26.14
CA LEU A 4 -4.18 -14.70 -24.97
C LEU A 4 -4.98 -13.43 -25.31
N TRP A 5 -6.12 -13.20 -24.66
CA TRP A 5 -6.92 -12.00 -24.85
C TRP A 5 -6.12 -10.70 -24.64
N SER A 6 -5.20 -10.71 -23.67
CA SER A 6 -4.24 -9.64 -23.38
C SER A 6 -3.24 -9.37 -24.52
N GLU A 7 -2.97 -10.36 -25.38
CA GLU A 7 -2.08 -10.20 -26.53
C GLU A 7 -2.76 -9.49 -27.71
N ASN A 8 -4.10 -9.54 -27.77
CA ASN A 8 -4.89 -8.86 -28.81
C ASN A 8 -5.51 -7.54 -28.32
N ASN A 9 -5.50 -7.30 -27.01
CA ASN A 9 -6.15 -6.14 -26.41
C ASN A 9 -5.25 -5.52 -25.34
N ARG A 10 -4.29 -4.69 -25.79
CA ARG A 10 -3.26 -4.07 -24.92
C ARG A 10 -3.86 -3.25 -23.77
N LYS A 11 -5.09 -2.73 -23.94
CA LYS A 11 -5.87 -2.03 -22.90
C LYS A 11 -6.40 -2.97 -21.81
N ALA A 12 -6.61 -4.25 -22.10
CA ALA A 12 -7.02 -5.23 -21.11
C ALA A 12 -5.89 -5.48 -20.09
N THR A 13 -4.63 -5.44 -20.51
CA THR A 13 -3.47 -5.53 -19.61
C THR A 13 -3.31 -4.28 -18.73
N GLU A 14 -3.70 -3.10 -19.24
CA GLU A 14 -3.76 -1.85 -18.46
C GLU A 14 -4.92 -1.85 -17.45
N ALA A 15 -6.06 -2.47 -17.79
CA ALA A 15 -7.20 -2.62 -16.90
C ALA A 15 -7.00 -3.69 -15.81
N LEU A 16 -6.16 -4.69 -16.08
CA LEU A 16 -5.87 -5.84 -15.22
C LEU A 16 -4.53 -5.74 -14.48
N LYS A 17 -4.00 -4.53 -14.28
CA LYS A 17 -2.88 -4.39 -13.35
C LYS A 17 -3.38 -4.73 -11.94
N PRO A 18 -2.76 -5.71 -11.25
CA PRO A 18 -3.06 -6.00 -9.85
C PRO A 18 -2.59 -4.89 -8.90
N ASP A 19 -1.95 -3.83 -9.42
CA ASP A 19 -1.57 -2.72 -8.59
C ASP A 19 -2.84 -2.01 -8.10
N LEU A 20 -2.86 -1.72 -6.81
CA LEU A 20 -3.88 -0.86 -6.21
C LEU A 20 -3.62 0.62 -6.61
N GLU A 21 -2.94 0.85 -7.74
CA GLU A 21 -2.23 2.07 -8.15
C GLU A 21 -1.30 2.66 -7.08
N MET A 22 -0.94 1.86 -6.07
CA MET A 22 0.09 2.22 -5.12
C MET A 22 1.44 2.07 -5.79
N ARG A 23 2.23 3.13 -5.73
CA ARG A 23 3.51 3.22 -6.41
C ARG A 23 4.61 3.54 -5.43
N SER A 24 5.80 3.08 -5.75
CA SER A 24 6.95 3.27 -4.88
C SER A 24 7.49 4.68 -5.00
N LEU A 25 8.08 5.23 -3.93
CA LEU A 25 8.82 6.49 -4.05
C LEU A 25 9.94 6.42 -5.10
N GLY A 26 10.47 5.21 -5.34
CA GLY A 26 11.41 4.91 -6.42
C GLY A 26 10.87 5.13 -7.84
N GLU A 27 9.54 5.10 -8.00
CA GLU A 27 8.84 5.29 -9.28
C GLU A 27 8.44 6.75 -9.50
N CYS A 28 8.48 7.59 -8.45
CA CYS A 28 8.33 9.04 -8.57
C CYS A 28 9.58 9.65 -9.23
N ASP A 29 9.38 10.40 -10.31
CA ASP A 29 10.46 11.18 -10.90
C ASP A 29 10.89 12.34 -9.97
N THR A 30 11.98 13.02 -10.33
CA THR A 30 12.53 14.11 -9.51
C THR A 30 11.54 15.27 -9.35
N GLU A 31 10.74 15.60 -10.36
CA GLU A 31 9.77 16.71 -10.30
C GLU A 31 8.65 16.39 -9.31
N GLU A 32 8.14 15.16 -9.35
CA GLU A 32 7.12 14.72 -8.42
C GLU A 32 7.65 14.62 -6.99
N ARG A 33 8.89 14.15 -6.80
CA ARG A 33 9.56 14.18 -5.49
C ARG A 33 9.74 15.61 -4.97
N ILE A 34 9.97 16.59 -5.84
CA ILE A 34 9.98 18.01 -5.45
C ILE A 34 8.60 18.43 -4.93
N ILE A 35 7.51 18.00 -5.57
CA ILE A 35 6.15 18.30 -5.13
C ILE A 35 5.88 17.64 -3.77
N ILE A 36 6.20 16.36 -3.60
CA ILE A 36 6.06 15.64 -2.32
C ILE A 36 6.82 16.37 -1.20
N LEU A 37 8.09 16.72 -1.44
CA LEU A 37 8.90 17.45 -0.47
C LEU A 37 8.32 18.82 -0.12
N LYS A 38 7.76 19.55 -1.11
CA LYS A 38 7.05 20.81 -0.88
C LYS A 38 5.81 20.62 0.00
N HIS A 39 5.07 19.51 -0.13
CA HIS A 39 3.95 19.24 0.76
C HIS A 39 4.40 19.09 2.22
N PHE A 40 5.51 18.40 2.48
CA PHE A 40 6.08 18.33 3.83
C PHE A 40 6.47 19.72 4.36
N ILE A 41 7.19 20.51 3.54
CA ILE A 41 7.60 21.88 3.87
C ILE A 41 6.41 22.77 4.19
N ASN A 42 5.37 22.76 3.35
CA ASN A 42 4.17 23.56 3.57
C ASN A 42 3.38 23.15 4.83
N LYS A 43 3.60 21.94 5.34
CA LYS A 43 3.02 21.43 6.59
C LYS A 43 3.92 21.69 7.81
N GLY A 44 5.01 22.43 7.64
CA GLY A 44 5.95 22.82 8.70
C GLY A 44 7.05 21.81 9.00
N TRP A 45 7.32 20.89 8.07
CA TRP A 45 8.40 19.91 8.20
C TRP A 45 9.60 20.33 7.37
N PHE A 46 10.81 20.14 7.90
CA PHE A 46 12.07 20.42 7.21
C PHE A 46 12.35 21.90 6.88
N SER A 47 11.55 22.86 7.38
CA SER A 47 11.63 24.29 7.04
C SER A 47 11.93 25.25 8.20
N ASP A 48 11.30 25.07 9.36
CA ASP A 48 11.37 26.01 10.49
C ASP A 48 12.55 25.68 11.42
N ASP A 49 13.08 26.66 12.17
CA ASP A 49 14.29 26.53 13.01
C ASP A 49 14.33 25.25 13.89
N ASN A 50 13.20 24.85 14.46
CA ASN A 50 13.10 23.61 15.25
C ASN A 50 13.19 22.35 14.38
N SER A 51 12.60 22.38 13.19
CA SER A 51 12.70 21.29 12.22
C SER A 51 14.07 21.20 11.57
N GLN A 52 14.78 22.33 11.44
CA GLN A 52 16.15 22.37 10.95
C GLN A 52 17.09 21.60 11.86
N HIS A 53 16.95 21.78 13.18
CA HIS A 53 17.72 21.02 14.16
C HIS A 53 17.54 19.50 14.04
N TYR A 54 16.31 19.03 13.76
CA TYR A 54 16.06 17.60 13.56
C TYR A 54 16.62 17.09 12.25
N VAL A 55 16.54 17.87 11.16
CA VAL A 55 17.17 17.53 9.88
C VAL A 55 18.68 17.43 10.04
N ASP A 56 19.30 18.40 10.70
CA ASP A 56 20.75 18.44 10.93
C ASP A 56 21.23 17.19 11.67
N LYS A 57 20.57 16.87 12.80
CA LYS A 57 20.89 15.68 13.58
C LYS A 57 20.60 14.38 12.83
N ALA A 58 19.53 14.32 12.05
CA ALA A 58 19.18 13.15 11.26
C ALA A 58 20.24 12.87 10.20
N VAL A 59 20.61 13.88 9.41
CA VAL A 59 21.66 13.76 8.39
C VAL A 59 22.99 13.42 9.04
N GLN A 60 23.32 14.02 10.19
CA GLN A 60 24.54 13.69 10.92
C GLN A 60 24.55 12.22 11.35
N LYS A 61 23.50 11.73 12.02
CA LYS A 61 23.44 10.35 12.51
C LYS A 61 23.39 9.34 11.37
N PHE A 62 22.65 9.66 10.32
CA PHE A 62 22.63 8.88 9.08
C PHE A 62 24.04 8.80 8.48
N SER A 63 24.75 9.93 8.41
CA SER A 63 26.12 9.99 7.93
C SER A 63 27.04 9.13 8.79
N ASP A 64 27.06 9.36 10.10
CA ASP A 64 27.91 8.68 11.07
C ASP A 64 27.74 7.16 11.02
N ALA A 65 26.48 6.68 10.93
CA ALA A 65 26.18 5.26 10.84
C ALA A 65 26.63 4.61 9.53
N ASN A 66 26.69 5.38 8.44
CA ASN A 66 27.01 4.89 7.10
C ASN A 66 28.44 5.23 6.63
N LYS A 67 29.27 5.80 7.51
CA LYS A 67 30.69 6.12 7.24
C LYS A 67 31.50 4.91 6.77
N ALA A 68 31.30 3.76 7.40
CA ALA A 68 32.03 2.53 7.07
C ALA A 68 31.63 1.94 5.69
N SER A 69 30.43 2.25 5.22
CA SER A 69 29.88 1.74 3.96
C SER A 69 30.24 2.62 2.75
N ASN A 70 31.11 3.63 2.91
CA ASN A 70 31.42 4.65 1.89
C ASN A 70 30.17 5.33 1.30
N PHE A 71 29.05 5.30 2.01
CA PHE A 71 27.79 5.87 1.55
C PHE A 71 27.78 7.40 1.62
N CYS A 72 28.69 7.97 2.42
CA CYS A 72 28.75 9.39 2.75
C CYS A 72 29.46 10.30 1.75
N PRO A 73 30.63 9.96 1.18
CA PRO A 73 31.42 10.95 0.42
C PRO A 73 30.78 11.39 -0.89
N GLU A 74 29.98 10.53 -1.54
CA GLU A 74 29.34 10.83 -2.83
C GLU A 74 27.98 11.52 -2.68
N ASN A 75 27.31 11.34 -1.53
CA ASN A 75 25.92 11.74 -1.32
C ASN A 75 25.77 13.01 -0.48
N LEU A 76 26.80 13.36 0.29
CA LEU A 76 26.88 14.58 1.09
C LEU A 76 27.78 15.58 0.36
N LYS A 77 27.26 16.78 0.07
CA LYS A 77 28.04 17.86 -0.55
C LYS A 77 28.99 18.53 0.46
N HIS A 78 28.84 18.23 1.75
CA HIS A 78 29.67 18.76 2.82
C HIS A 78 30.37 17.60 3.54
N GLY A 79 31.71 17.70 3.68
CA GLY A 79 32.61 16.63 4.15
C GLY A 79 32.48 16.26 5.63
N GLY A 80 31.33 16.46 6.25
CA GLY A 80 31.04 16.19 7.66
C GLY A 80 30.82 17.44 8.50
N PRO A 81 30.45 17.28 9.78
CA PRO A 81 30.14 18.38 10.68
C PRO A 81 31.39 19.16 11.09
N HIS A 82 31.37 20.48 10.89
CA HIS A 82 32.33 21.41 11.51
C HIS A 82 31.74 21.92 12.83
N TYR A 83 32.40 21.60 13.93
CA TYR A 83 32.08 22.13 15.25
C TYR A 83 32.92 23.39 15.48
N SER A 84 32.28 24.43 16.00
CA SER A 84 33.02 25.61 16.44
C SER A 84 34.03 25.19 17.53
N SER A 85 35.22 25.78 17.53
CA SER A 85 36.29 25.47 18.50
C SER A 85 35.91 25.73 19.98
N TYR A 86 34.72 26.29 20.24
CA TYR A 86 34.23 26.68 21.57
C TYR A 86 32.83 26.15 21.91
N SER A 87 32.19 25.35 21.06
CA SER A 87 30.85 24.80 21.35
C SER A 87 30.53 23.52 20.57
N ASN A 88 29.66 22.69 21.14
CA ASN A 88 29.09 21.51 20.49
C ASN A 88 28.00 21.85 19.44
N PHE A 89 27.82 23.13 19.10
CA PHE A 89 26.89 23.55 18.06
C PHE A 89 27.56 23.49 16.69
N LEU A 90 26.82 22.97 15.71
CA LEU A 90 27.19 23.02 14.30
C LEU A 90 27.35 24.48 13.87
N GLU A 91 28.46 24.80 13.22
CA GLU A 91 28.63 26.11 12.60
C GLU A 91 27.52 26.37 11.56
N ASN A 92 27.13 27.63 11.34
CA ASN A 92 26.10 27.98 10.34
C ASN A 92 26.46 27.47 8.93
N CYS A 93 27.76 27.35 8.62
CA CYS A 93 28.24 26.76 7.38
C CYS A 93 27.86 25.27 7.23
N CYS A 94 27.52 24.56 8.31
CA CYS A 94 27.10 23.17 8.25
C CYS A 94 25.59 23.04 8.07
N LYS A 95 24.79 23.90 8.75
CA LYS A 95 23.31 23.84 8.73
C LYS A 95 22.72 24.00 7.33
N GLU A 96 23.19 24.99 6.57
CA GLU A 96 22.72 25.20 5.19
C GLU A 96 23.05 24.01 4.28
N TYR A 97 24.14 23.30 4.57
CA TYR A 97 24.58 22.17 3.76
C TYR A 97 23.90 20.87 4.18
N THR A 98 23.64 20.62 5.46
CA THR A 98 22.82 19.46 5.90
C THR A 98 21.42 19.51 5.31
N HIS A 99 20.80 20.69 5.19
CA HIS A 99 19.53 20.84 4.48
C HIS A 99 19.63 20.57 2.99
N LYS A 100 20.71 21.03 2.34
CA LYS A 100 20.98 20.72 0.92
C LYS A 100 21.20 19.22 0.72
N ASP A 101 21.87 18.56 1.66
CA ASP A 101 22.15 17.14 1.65
C ASP A 101 20.88 16.32 1.87
N PHE A 102 20.05 16.69 2.85
CA PHE A 102 18.72 16.09 3.05
C PHE A 102 17.89 16.17 1.77
N ARG A 103 17.80 17.38 1.18
CA ARG A 103 17.06 17.59 -0.07
C ARG A 103 17.66 16.79 -1.22
N ASN A 104 18.98 16.75 -1.35
CA ASN A 104 19.66 15.98 -2.39
C ASN A 104 19.34 14.49 -2.26
N ILE A 105 19.47 13.94 -1.05
CA ILE A 105 19.15 12.55 -0.75
C ILE A 105 17.69 12.24 -1.12
N PHE A 106 16.74 13.05 -0.62
CA PHE A 106 15.32 12.86 -0.88
C PHE A 106 14.99 12.84 -2.39
N LEU A 107 15.60 13.75 -3.15
CA LEU A 107 15.27 13.95 -4.57
C LEU A 107 15.97 12.98 -5.52
N THR A 108 17.14 12.44 -5.16
CA THR A 108 18.02 11.75 -6.11
C THR A 108 18.35 10.31 -5.73
N MET A 109 18.16 9.91 -4.48
CA MET A 109 18.55 8.57 -4.01
C MET A 109 17.42 7.54 -4.13
N SER A 110 17.76 6.26 -4.00
CA SER A 110 16.77 5.18 -3.96
C SER A 110 15.80 5.34 -2.79
N LYS A 111 14.60 4.76 -2.90
CA LYS A 111 13.57 4.85 -1.85
C LYS A 111 14.08 4.39 -0.48
N ASP A 112 14.87 3.33 -0.44
CA ASP A 112 15.35 2.73 0.81
C ASP A 112 16.28 3.69 1.55
N ILE A 113 17.13 4.40 0.82
CA ILE A 113 18.02 5.44 1.38
C ILE A 113 17.19 6.59 1.95
N VAL A 114 16.14 7.01 1.24
CA VAL A 114 15.25 8.09 1.69
C VAL A 114 14.51 7.67 2.96
N TYR A 115 13.95 6.47 3.02
CA TYR A 115 13.24 5.98 4.20
C TYR A 115 14.18 5.75 5.39
N GLU A 116 15.42 5.32 5.16
CA GLU A 116 16.44 5.24 6.20
C GLU A 116 16.74 6.62 6.79
N LEU A 117 17.00 7.63 5.95
CA LEU A 117 17.20 9.01 6.39
C LEU A 117 15.99 9.55 7.18
N LEU A 118 14.77 9.29 6.69
CA LEU A 118 13.54 9.66 7.40
C LEU A 118 13.40 8.93 8.74
N SER A 119 13.93 7.72 8.87
CA SER A 119 13.92 6.97 10.13
C SER A 119 14.81 7.63 11.18
N TYR A 120 15.99 8.12 10.78
CA TYR A 120 16.82 8.97 11.65
C TYR A 120 16.08 10.25 12.05
N TYR A 121 15.41 10.91 11.11
CA TYR A 121 14.62 12.11 11.40
C TYR A 121 13.49 11.84 12.41
N VAL A 122 12.73 10.77 12.21
CA VAL A 122 11.67 10.34 13.15
C VAL A 122 12.25 10.03 14.53
N ASN A 123 13.41 9.38 14.60
CA ASN A 123 14.08 9.10 15.87
C ASN A 123 14.47 10.40 16.59
N GLU A 124 14.94 11.42 15.88
CA GLU A 124 15.20 12.73 16.47
C GLU A 124 13.94 13.43 16.98
N LEU A 125 12.81 13.29 16.28
CA LEU A 125 11.52 13.77 16.77
C LEU A 125 11.12 13.06 18.08
N ASN A 126 11.38 11.75 18.18
CA ASN A 126 11.00 10.92 19.32
C ASN A 126 11.87 11.18 20.57
N ASN A 127 13.14 11.54 20.39
CA ASN A 127 14.08 11.87 21.47
C ASN A 127 13.95 13.32 21.98
N SER A 128 13.00 14.09 21.44
CA SER A 128 12.67 15.42 21.95
C SER A 128 11.60 15.32 23.05
N ASP A 129 11.63 16.19 24.07
CA ASP A 129 10.58 16.31 25.10
C ASP A 129 9.17 16.66 24.55
N TYR A 130 9.03 16.67 23.23
CA TYR A 130 7.82 16.97 22.48
C TYR A 130 7.28 15.71 21.76
N TYR A 131 6.87 14.70 22.53
CA TYR A 131 6.21 13.47 22.03
C TYR A 131 5.08 13.71 21.00
N LYS A 132 4.47 14.90 20.98
CA LYS A 132 3.44 15.30 20.00
C LYS A 132 3.96 15.47 18.56
N HIS A 133 5.26 15.66 18.34
CA HIS A 133 5.79 15.88 16.99
C HIS A 133 5.86 14.60 16.16
N ARG A 134 6.23 13.46 16.76
CA ARG A 134 6.29 12.18 16.04
C ARG A 134 4.91 11.78 15.50
N ASP A 135 3.88 11.82 16.35
CA ASP A 135 2.52 11.45 15.93
C ASP A 135 1.96 12.41 14.88
N ARG A 136 2.30 13.72 14.99
CA ARG A 136 1.97 14.71 13.95
C ARG A 136 2.70 14.41 12.63
N PHE A 137 3.97 14.03 12.69
CA PHE A 137 4.73 13.67 11.51
C PHE A 137 4.17 12.42 10.86
N ARG A 138 3.89 11.36 11.63
CA ARG A 138 3.24 10.14 11.16
C ARG A 138 1.94 10.44 10.43
N ASN A 139 1.07 11.25 11.02
CA ASN A 139 -0.21 11.60 10.40
C ASN A 139 -0.01 12.42 9.11
N CYS A 140 0.94 13.34 9.09
CA CYS A 140 1.28 14.11 7.89
C CYS A 140 1.92 13.24 6.79
N PHE A 141 2.81 12.33 7.17
CA PHE A 141 3.44 11.38 6.27
C PHE A 141 2.39 10.48 5.63
N ASN A 142 1.47 9.92 6.43
CA ASN A 142 0.41 9.07 5.91
C ASN A 142 -0.57 9.84 5.01
N ASP A 143 -0.94 11.08 5.36
CA ASP A 143 -1.74 11.99 4.50
C ASP A 143 -1.06 12.25 3.15
N ILE A 144 0.25 12.51 3.15
CA ILE A 144 1.01 12.69 1.92
C ILE A 144 1.11 11.37 1.14
N SER A 145 1.40 10.26 1.80
CA SER A 145 1.40 8.94 1.14
C SER A 145 0.04 8.62 0.51
N ASP A 146 -1.09 9.01 1.13
CA ASP A 146 -2.42 8.85 0.55
C ASP A 146 -2.62 9.75 -0.69
N GLN A 147 -2.20 11.01 -0.63
CA GLN A 147 -2.34 11.97 -1.73
C GLN A 147 -1.53 11.57 -2.98
N PHE A 148 -0.35 10.99 -2.78
CA PHE A 148 0.56 10.58 -3.85
C PHE A 148 0.52 9.08 -4.16
N LEU A 149 -0.44 8.36 -3.56
CA LEU A 149 -0.61 6.90 -3.70
C LEU A 149 0.71 6.14 -3.43
N LEU A 150 1.48 6.55 -2.44
CA LEU A 150 2.73 5.88 -2.10
C LEU A 150 2.45 4.52 -1.46
N ASP A 151 3.23 3.52 -1.83
CA ASP A 151 3.18 2.14 -1.32
C ASP A 151 3.59 1.97 0.16
N ILE A 152 3.78 3.06 0.91
CA ILE A 152 4.31 3.05 2.26
C ILE A 152 3.44 3.84 3.24
N ILE A 153 3.42 3.40 4.50
CA ILE A 153 2.88 4.13 5.64
C ILE A 153 3.86 4.08 6.80
N MET A 154 3.72 5.05 7.69
CA MET A 154 4.36 5.02 8.99
C MET A 154 3.34 4.53 10.04
N ILE A 155 3.70 3.46 10.75
CA ILE A 155 3.03 2.98 11.96
C ILE A 155 3.97 3.16 13.14
N GLU A 156 3.45 3.36 14.36
CA GLU A 156 4.23 3.48 15.61
C GLU A 156 5.64 4.08 15.46
N ASP A 157 6.66 3.25 15.25
CA ASP A 157 8.07 3.58 15.09
C ASP A 157 8.71 3.09 13.76
N GLN A 158 7.92 2.65 12.77
CA GLN A 158 8.42 2.01 11.55
C GLN A 158 7.68 2.47 10.28
N PHE A 159 8.43 2.51 9.18
CA PHE A 159 7.85 2.59 7.83
C PHE A 159 7.59 1.18 7.33
N ILE A 160 6.35 0.90 6.92
CA ILE A 160 5.95 -0.41 6.40
C ILE A 160 5.26 -0.27 5.04
N PRO A 161 5.44 -1.24 4.13
CA PRO A 161 4.64 -1.31 2.92
C PRO A 161 3.14 -1.38 3.25
N ARG A 162 2.31 -0.64 2.52
CA ARG A 162 0.84 -0.71 2.60
C ARG A 162 0.31 -2.07 2.17
N GLN A 163 0.98 -2.65 1.18
CA GLN A 163 0.74 -3.97 0.63
C GLN A 163 2.10 -4.65 0.46
N GLU A 164 2.23 -5.88 0.95
CA GLU A 164 3.46 -6.63 0.73
C GLU A 164 3.58 -7.01 -0.74
N GLU A 165 4.75 -6.74 -1.33
CA GLU A 165 5.08 -7.12 -2.72
C GLU A 165 4.92 -8.63 -2.95
N LYS A 166 5.17 -9.43 -1.90
CA LYS A 166 4.95 -10.87 -1.90
C LYS A 166 3.49 -11.23 -2.18
N ILE A 167 2.52 -10.49 -1.62
CA ILE A 167 1.10 -10.73 -1.90
C ILE A 167 0.79 -10.43 -3.36
N ILE A 168 1.36 -9.38 -3.93
CA ILE A 168 1.13 -9.02 -5.33
C ILE A 168 1.66 -10.15 -6.24
N LYS A 169 2.94 -10.52 -6.06
CA LYS A 169 3.64 -11.48 -6.92
C LYS A 169 3.17 -12.93 -6.73
N GLU A 170 2.95 -13.35 -5.50
CA GLU A 170 2.65 -14.76 -5.21
C GLU A 170 1.16 -15.05 -5.18
N ILE A 171 0.29 -14.05 -4.98
CA ILE A 171 -1.16 -14.26 -4.89
C ILE A 171 -1.88 -13.60 -6.06
N TYR A 172 -1.74 -12.28 -6.25
CA TYR A 172 -2.56 -11.55 -7.22
C TYR A 172 -2.23 -11.92 -8.66
N GLU A 173 -0.97 -11.77 -9.06
CA GLU A 173 -0.51 -12.04 -10.43
C GLU A 173 -0.92 -13.44 -10.93
N PRO A 174 -0.61 -14.55 -10.23
CA PRO A 174 -0.96 -15.88 -10.71
C PRO A 174 -2.47 -16.14 -10.68
N THR A 175 -3.20 -15.58 -9.73
CA THR A 175 -4.66 -15.75 -9.63
C THR A 175 -5.37 -15.03 -10.77
N LEU A 176 -5.02 -13.76 -11.02
CA LEU A 176 -5.59 -12.98 -12.13
C LEU A 176 -5.23 -13.59 -13.48
N ALA A 177 -4.04 -14.18 -13.63
CA ALA A 177 -3.66 -14.89 -14.85
C ALA A 177 -4.62 -16.07 -15.13
N ILE A 178 -4.98 -16.86 -14.12
CA ILE A 178 -5.95 -17.95 -14.27
C ILE A 178 -7.36 -17.40 -14.53
N LEU A 179 -7.76 -16.34 -13.83
CA LEU A 179 -9.06 -15.67 -14.02
C LEU A 179 -9.17 -14.89 -15.34
N GLY A 180 -8.11 -14.84 -16.15
CA GLY A 180 -8.13 -14.28 -17.50
C GLY A 180 -8.77 -15.18 -18.55
N ASP A 181 -9.09 -16.44 -18.23
CA ASP A 181 -9.80 -17.37 -19.13
C ASP A 181 -11.27 -16.96 -19.32
N GLU A 182 -11.84 -17.25 -20.50
CA GLU A 182 -13.23 -16.92 -20.87
C GLU A 182 -14.25 -17.45 -19.85
N LYS A 183 -13.98 -18.62 -19.26
CA LYS A 183 -14.81 -19.20 -18.19
C LYS A 183 -15.03 -18.22 -17.03
N TRP A 184 -14.05 -17.37 -16.74
CA TRP A 184 -14.03 -16.48 -15.57
C TRP A 184 -14.39 -15.04 -15.92
N GLU A 185 -14.82 -14.75 -17.15
CA GLU A 185 -15.18 -13.40 -17.59
C GLU A 185 -16.09 -12.65 -16.59
N PRO A 186 -17.16 -13.26 -16.02
CA PRO A 186 -18.00 -12.56 -15.04
C PRO A 186 -17.24 -12.18 -13.76
N VAL A 187 -16.35 -13.06 -13.28
CA VAL A 187 -15.52 -12.80 -12.09
C VAL A 187 -14.53 -11.68 -12.39
N ASN A 188 -13.91 -11.73 -13.56
CA ASN A 188 -12.91 -10.75 -13.97
C ASN A 188 -13.51 -9.36 -14.12
N ARG A 189 -14.72 -9.25 -14.70
CA ARG A 189 -15.47 -7.99 -14.77
C ARG A 189 -15.70 -7.41 -13.38
N ASP A 190 -16.23 -8.21 -12.46
CA ASP A 190 -16.56 -7.74 -11.11
C ASP A 190 -15.29 -7.37 -10.30
N LEU A 191 -14.17 -8.10 -10.49
CA LEU A 191 -12.86 -7.73 -9.92
C LEU A 191 -12.31 -6.43 -10.52
N THR A 192 -12.44 -6.25 -11.83
CA THR A 192 -12.03 -5.01 -12.52
C THR A 192 -12.79 -3.81 -11.94
N ASP A 193 -14.11 -3.96 -11.76
CA ASP A 193 -14.95 -2.93 -11.13
C ASP A 193 -14.55 -2.71 -9.66
N ALA A 194 -14.16 -3.76 -8.93
CA ALA A 194 -13.66 -3.62 -7.56
C ALA A 194 -12.38 -2.78 -7.50
N PHE A 195 -11.39 -3.09 -8.34
CA PHE A 195 -10.15 -2.33 -8.44
C PHE A 195 -10.40 -0.89 -8.88
N PHE A 196 -11.30 -0.68 -9.84
CA PHE A 196 -11.67 0.66 -10.28
C PHE A 196 -12.29 1.49 -9.15
N GLU A 197 -13.24 0.92 -8.40
CA GLU A 197 -13.87 1.60 -7.27
C GLU A 197 -12.88 1.88 -6.13
N TYR A 198 -11.98 0.93 -5.83
CA TYR A 198 -10.92 1.12 -4.83
C TYR A 198 -10.03 2.33 -5.16
N ARG A 199 -9.62 2.45 -6.43
CA ARG A 199 -8.75 3.52 -6.93
C ARG A 199 -9.37 4.91 -6.87
N LYS A 200 -10.69 5.04 -6.72
CA LYS A 200 -11.32 6.34 -6.50
C LYS A 200 -10.86 7.02 -5.20
N ASN A 201 -10.26 6.28 -4.27
CA ASN A 201 -9.75 6.80 -3.00
C ASN A 201 -10.77 7.67 -2.24
N THR A 202 -12.02 7.20 -2.20
CA THR A 202 -13.12 7.88 -1.49
C THR A 202 -13.90 6.85 -0.66
N PRO A 203 -14.57 7.27 0.43
CA PRO A 203 -15.42 6.38 1.21
C PRO A 203 -16.47 5.65 0.34
N GLN A 204 -17.03 6.33 -0.67
CA GLN A 204 -17.95 5.74 -1.64
C GLN A 204 -17.27 4.69 -2.53
N GLY A 205 -16.07 5.00 -3.02
CA GLY A 205 -15.25 4.06 -3.81
C GLY A 205 -14.89 2.82 -3.01
N TYR A 206 -14.48 2.95 -1.76
CA TYR A 206 -14.20 1.81 -0.89
C TYR A 206 -15.44 0.94 -0.64
N SER A 207 -16.61 1.54 -0.40
CA SER A 207 -17.87 0.80 -0.31
C SER A 207 -18.22 0.06 -1.63
N GLY A 208 -17.95 0.71 -2.77
CA GLY A 208 -18.10 0.12 -4.10
C GLY A 208 -17.18 -1.08 -4.30
N CYS A 209 -15.90 -0.95 -3.93
CA CYS A 209 -14.92 -2.03 -3.95
C CYS A 209 -15.40 -3.23 -3.14
N VAL A 210 -15.78 -3.04 -1.87
CA VAL A 210 -16.28 -4.13 -1.01
C VAL A 210 -17.47 -4.83 -1.64
N THR A 211 -18.38 -4.07 -2.27
CA THR A 211 -19.55 -4.62 -2.95
C THR A 211 -19.14 -5.50 -4.14
N ASN A 212 -18.26 -5.00 -5.01
CA ASN A 212 -17.83 -5.69 -6.21
C ASN A 212 -16.96 -6.92 -5.90
N VAL A 213 -16.10 -6.86 -4.88
CA VAL A 213 -15.37 -8.03 -4.36
C VAL A 213 -16.34 -9.14 -3.95
N ASN A 214 -17.39 -8.78 -3.21
CA ASN A 214 -18.37 -9.76 -2.78
C ASN A 214 -19.13 -10.39 -3.96
N THR A 215 -19.47 -9.60 -4.98
CA THR A 215 -20.08 -10.11 -6.21
C THR A 215 -19.12 -11.05 -6.96
N ALA A 216 -17.84 -10.68 -7.08
CA ALA A 216 -16.82 -11.50 -7.72
C ALA A 216 -16.63 -12.86 -7.01
N VAL A 217 -16.55 -12.88 -5.66
CA VAL A 217 -16.47 -14.12 -4.87
C VAL A 217 -17.70 -15.00 -5.09
N GLN A 218 -18.90 -14.39 -5.11
CA GLN A 218 -20.13 -15.14 -5.37
C GLN A 218 -20.14 -15.73 -6.79
N ALA A 219 -19.80 -14.96 -7.81
CA ALA A 219 -19.72 -15.43 -9.19
C ALA A 219 -18.70 -16.56 -9.35
N PHE A 220 -17.52 -16.43 -8.73
CA PHE A 220 -16.47 -17.43 -8.73
C PHE A 220 -16.96 -18.76 -8.13
N LEU A 221 -17.59 -18.70 -6.96
CA LEU A 221 -18.16 -19.86 -6.29
C LEU A 221 -19.26 -20.53 -7.14
N GLN A 222 -20.16 -19.75 -7.75
CA GLN A 222 -21.21 -20.27 -8.63
C GLN A 222 -20.62 -20.99 -9.84
N ILE A 223 -19.58 -20.44 -10.46
CA ILE A 223 -18.90 -21.08 -11.59
C ILE A 223 -18.22 -22.39 -11.17
N ILE A 224 -17.57 -22.44 -10.00
CA ILE A 224 -16.98 -23.70 -9.49
C ILE A 224 -18.06 -24.74 -9.23
N VAL A 225 -19.10 -24.38 -8.49
CA VAL A 225 -20.07 -25.33 -7.95
C VAL A 225 -21.12 -25.72 -8.97
N ASP A 226 -21.65 -24.76 -9.73
CA ASP A 226 -22.78 -24.94 -10.64
C ASP A 226 -22.38 -24.88 -12.12
N GLY A 227 -21.15 -24.45 -12.43
CA GLY A 227 -20.65 -24.30 -13.81
C GLY A 227 -21.16 -23.06 -14.53
N LYS A 228 -22.00 -22.24 -13.89
CA LYS A 228 -22.58 -21.01 -14.44
C LYS A 228 -23.00 -20.04 -13.34
N ILE A 229 -23.15 -18.77 -13.70
CA ILE A 229 -23.69 -17.73 -12.83
C ILE A 229 -25.24 -17.72 -12.83
N GLY A 230 -25.83 -17.04 -11.85
CA GLY A 230 -27.27 -16.71 -11.83
C GLY A 230 -28.12 -17.43 -10.78
N GLY A 231 -27.49 -18.16 -9.86
CA GLY A 231 -28.18 -18.70 -8.68
C GLY A 231 -28.56 -17.58 -7.68
N SER A 232 -29.71 -17.72 -7.03
CA SER A 232 -30.12 -16.86 -5.90
C SER A 232 -29.43 -17.25 -4.57
N ASP A 233 -28.68 -18.34 -4.58
CA ASP A 233 -28.00 -18.85 -3.40
C ASP A 233 -26.94 -17.86 -2.91
N GLY A 234 -26.98 -17.57 -1.61
CA GLY A 234 -25.93 -16.79 -0.95
C GLY A 234 -24.63 -17.57 -0.84
N ILE A 235 -23.52 -16.86 -0.65
CA ILE A 235 -22.15 -17.41 -0.55
C ILE A 235 -22.08 -18.61 0.39
N LYS A 236 -22.70 -18.54 1.57
CA LYS A 236 -22.76 -19.64 2.55
C LYS A 236 -23.32 -20.94 1.96
N SER A 237 -24.46 -20.84 1.27
CA SER A 237 -25.13 -22.00 0.66
C SER A 237 -24.26 -22.62 -0.43
N ILE A 238 -23.62 -21.77 -1.25
CA ILE A 238 -22.76 -22.24 -2.34
C ILE A 238 -21.50 -22.91 -1.78
N ILE A 239 -20.88 -22.38 -0.72
CA ILE A 239 -19.73 -23.00 -0.05
C ILE A 239 -20.11 -24.38 0.50
N GLN A 240 -21.24 -24.48 1.20
CA GLN A 240 -21.71 -25.77 1.73
C GLN A 240 -21.90 -26.78 0.60
N LYS A 241 -22.61 -26.41 -0.45
CA LYS A 241 -22.86 -27.26 -1.63
C LYS A 241 -21.56 -27.66 -2.34
N GLY A 242 -20.61 -26.74 -2.47
CA GLY A 242 -19.31 -27.01 -3.09
C GLY A 242 -18.44 -27.96 -2.27
N THR A 243 -18.51 -27.85 -0.94
CA THR A 243 -17.81 -28.72 0.02
C THR A 243 -18.39 -30.14 -0.01
N GLU A 244 -19.71 -30.28 0.08
CA GLU A 244 -20.42 -31.57 0.07
C GLU A 244 -20.20 -32.35 -1.24
N ASN A 245 -20.11 -31.64 -2.37
CA ASN A 245 -19.88 -32.25 -3.68
C ASN A 245 -18.39 -32.36 -4.06
N GLY A 246 -17.46 -32.09 -3.13
CA GLY A 246 -16.01 -32.23 -3.35
C GLY A 246 -15.42 -31.28 -4.40
N LYS A 247 -16.14 -30.20 -4.74
CA LYS A 247 -15.69 -29.19 -5.72
C LYS A 247 -14.85 -28.09 -5.10
N LEU A 248 -14.97 -27.89 -3.79
CA LEU A 248 -14.16 -26.97 -3.01
C LEU A 248 -13.20 -27.73 -2.09
N PRO A 249 -11.99 -27.19 -1.81
CA PRO A 249 -11.09 -27.79 -0.84
C PRO A 249 -11.71 -27.79 0.57
N THR A 250 -11.38 -28.80 1.38
CA THR A 250 -11.92 -28.98 2.74
C THR A 250 -10.83 -29.03 3.80
N ASP A 251 -9.61 -28.62 3.44
CA ASP A 251 -8.52 -28.53 4.39
C ASP A 251 -8.80 -27.44 5.46
N LYS A 252 -8.05 -27.51 6.55
CA LYS A 252 -8.26 -26.64 7.71
C LYS A 252 -8.10 -25.16 7.36
N PHE A 253 -7.14 -24.82 6.50
CA PHE A 253 -6.90 -23.46 6.06
C PHE A 253 -8.07 -22.94 5.24
N THR A 254 -8.57 -23.74 4.29
CA THR A 254 -9.77 -23.39 3.51
C THR A 254 -10.99 -23.18 4.38
N THR A 255 -11.20 -24.03 5.39
CA THR A 255 -12.35 -23.93 6.30
C THR A 255 -12.28 -22.65 7.16
N GLU A 256 -11.08 -22.28 7.61
CA GLU A 256 -10.85 -21.02 8.33
C GLU A 256 -11.04 -19.80 7.43
N ILE A 257 -10.54 -19.84 6.19
CA ILE A 257 -10.77 -18.79 5.21
C ILE A 257 -12.25 -18.65 4.88
N PHE A 258 -12.98 -19.74 4.63
CA PHE A 258 -14.42 -19.68 4.37
C PHE A 258 -15.20 -19.03 5.51
N LYS A 259 -14.88 -19.41 6.74
CA LYS A 259 -15.51 -18.82 7.92
C LYS A 259 -15.19 -17.33 8.04
N ASN A 260 -13.95 -16.94 7.79
CA ASN A 260 -13.52 -15.55 7.81
C ASN A 260 -14.18 -14.76 6.67
N ILE A 261 -14.23 -15.32 5.48
CA ILE A 261 -14.87 -14.72 4.30
C ILE A 261 -16.37 -14.57 4.51
N GLU A 262 -17.07 -15.57 5.02
CA GLU A 262 -18.49 -15.46 5.35
C GLU A 262 -18.71 -14.38 6.42
N THR A 263 -17.95 -14.42 7.51
CA THR A 263 -18.13 -13.49 8.63
C THR A 263 -17.76 -12.06 8.22
N ILE A 264 -16.65 -11.87 7.51
CA ILE A 264 -16.11 -10.56 7.14
C ILE A 264 -16.84 -10.00 5.91
N LEU A 265 -17.06 -10.77 4.84
CA LEU A 265 -17.84 -10.27 3.68
C LEU A 265 -19.26 -9.93 4.09
N MET A 266 -19.95 -10.77 4.88
CA MET A 266 -21.33 -10.46 5.26
C MET A 266 -21.40 -9.26 6.21
N ARG A 267 -20.44 -9.14 7.15
CA ARG A 267 -20.37 -7.99 8.05
C ARG A 267 -20.05 -6.70 7.28
N GLU A 268 -19.01 -6.70 6.46
CA GLU A 268 -18.60 -5.51 5.71
C GLU A 268 -19.62 -5.14 4.63
N ARG A 269 -20.23 -6.11 3.93
CA ARG A 269 -21.34 -5.82 3.01
C ARG A 269 -22.54 -5.17 3.72
N GLY A 270 -22.94 -5.71 4.88
CA GLY A 270 -24.09 -5.21 5.63
C GLY A 270 -23.85 -3.87 6.34
N LYS A 271 -22.61 -3.63 6.77
CA LYS A 271 -22.22 -2.42 7.48
C LYS A 271 -21.81 -1.30 6.53
N SER A 272 -20.90 -1.60 5.59
CA SER A 272 -20.11 -0.63 4.85
C SER A 272 -20.22 -0.75 3.32
N GLY A 273 -20.92 -1.78 2.80
CA GLY A 273 -21.22 -1.94 1.37
C GLY A 273 -22.33 -1.00 0.85
N ASN A 274 -22.71 -1.15 -0.43
CA ASN A 274 -23.80 -0.37 -1.04
C ASN A 274 -25.23 -0.82 -0.65
N ALA A 275 -25.38 -1.58 0.44
CA ALA A 275 -26.69 -1.97 0.95
C ALA A 275 -27.45 -0.74 1.52
N HIS A 276 -28.74 -0.63 1.22
CA HIS A 276 -29.60 0.41 1.79
C HIS A 276 -30.45 -0.15 2.95
N PRO A 277 -30.54 0.54 4.10
CA PRO A 277 -29.79 1.75 4.47
C PRO A 277 -28.32 1.44 4.82
N LYS A 278 -27.39 2.31 4.40
CA LYS A 278 -25.97 2.19 4.74
C LYS A 278 -25.77 2.48 6.22
N GLN A 279 -25.11 1.58 6.96
CA GLN A 279 -24.80 1.82 8.37
C GLN A 279 -23.54 2.68 8.53
N ASP A 280 -22.53 2.50 7.68
CA ASP A 280 -21.28 3.27 7.60
C ASP A 280 -20.71 3.23 6.16
N TYR A 281 -19.66 3.99 5.89
CA TYR A 281 -18.83 3.83 4.68
C TYR A 281 -17.63 2.93 4.97
N ALA A 282 -17.13 2.23 3.94
CA ALA A 282 -15.90 1.47 4.07
C ALA A 282 -14.68 2.41 4.03
N ASP A 283 -13.62 2.03 4.73
CA ASP A 283 -12.32 2.68 4.64
C ASP A 283 -11.37 1.88 3.73
N GLU A 284 -10.24 2.51 3.40
CA GLU A 284 -9.18 1.93 2.56
C GLU A 284 -8.73 0.57 3.08
N LYS A 285 -8.45 0.49 4.39
CA LYS A 285 -7.96 -0.71 5.06
C LYS A 285 -8.95 -1.87 4.92
N SER A 286 -10.23 -1.61 5.10
CA SER A 286 -11.28 -2.61 4.96
C SER A 286 -11.39 -3.05 3.50
N ALA A 287 -11.41 -2.13 2.54
CA ALA A 287 -11.47 -2.47 1.12
C ALA A 287 -10.27 -3.30 0.65
N ARG A 288 -9.05 -2.94 1.06
CA ARG A 288 -7.82 -3.70 0.78
C ARG A 288 -7.83 -5.08 1.41
N MET A 289 -8.30 -5.20 2.65
CA MET A 289 -8.48 -6.50 3.31
C MET A 289 -9.45 -7.38 2.51
N MET A 290 -10.56 -6.84 2.02
CA MET A 290 -11.52 -7.59 1.21
C MET A 290 -10.90 -8.12 -0.08
N LEU A 291 -10.17 -7.26 -0.81
CA LEU A 291 -9.45 -7.67 -2.03
C LEU A 291 -8.44 -8.78 -1.71
N ASN A 292 -7.61 -8.61 -0.68
CA ASN A 292 -6.61 -9.60 -0.29
C ASN A 292 -7.24 -10.95 0.07
N LEU A 293 -8.30 -10.94 0.89
CA LEU A 293 -9.01 -12.17 1.26
C LEU A 293 -9.61 -12.87 0.05
N ALA A 294 -10.24 -12.12 -0.86
CA ALA A 294 -10.82 -12.68 -2.07
C ALA A 294 -9.75 -13.30 -2.99
N MET A 295 -8.61 -12.63 -3.17
CA MET A 295 -7.53 -13.12 -4.01
C MET A 295 -6.87 -14.38 -3.44
N VAL A 296 -6.54 -14.40 -2.14
CA VAL A 296 -6.03 -15.61 -1.46
C VAL A 296 -7.02 -16.77 -1.58
N PHE A 297 -8.30 -16.47 -1.43
CA PHE A 297 -9.35 -17.46 -1.50
C PHE A 297 -9.51 -18.08 -2.88
N MET A 298 -9.61 -17.24 -3.91
CA MET A 298 -9.70 -17.69 -5.29
C MET A 298 -8.46 -18.49 -5.67
N GLN A 299 -7.26 -18.01 -5.29
CA GLN A 299 -6.00 -18.72 -5.49
C GLN A 299 -6.05 -20.13 -4.92
N HIS A 300 -6.41 -20.26 -3.64
CA HIS A 300 -6.40 -21.54 -2.96
C HIS A 300 -7.41 -22.52 -3.55
N CYS A 301 -8.52 -22.03 -4.09
CA CYS A 301 -9.51 -22.87 -4.76
C CYS A 301 -9.06 -23.36 -6.15
N ILE A 302 -8.25 -22.59 -6.87
CA ILE A 302 -7.81 -22.92 -8.25
C ILE A 302 -6.42 -23.57 -8.32
N GLN A 303 -5.52 -23.26 -7.38
CA GLN A 303 -4.20 -23.86 -7.28
C GLN A 303 -4.31 -25.08 -6.36
N LYS A 304 -4.44 -26.26 -6.96
CA LYS A 304 -4.38 -27.55 -6.27
C LYS A 304 -2.96 -28.07 -6.18
#